data_AF-A0A7J0GTR8-F1
#
_entry.id   AF-A0A7J0GTR8-F1
#
_cell.length_a   1.000
_cell.length_b   1.000
_cell.length_c   1.000
_cell.angle_alpha   90.00
_cell.angle_beta   90.00
_cell.angle_gamma   90.00
#
_symmetry.space_group_name_H-M   'P 1'
#
loop_
_entity.id
_entity.type
_entity.pdbx_description
1 polymer ?
#
loop_
_entity_poly.entity_id
_entity_poly.type
_entity_poly.pdbx_seq_one_letter_code
_entity_poly.pdbx_strand_id
1 'polypeptide(L)'
;MKVSNPIFTLPLLQLLQQCKTIDTLKQAHAQMITTGLILHTYPISQILLLSSTLAPLSYTLTLFHQVPNPTTFLFNTLISSLSTHHTHIAFSLYTRILTHPTLKPNNYTYPSLFRACGSHPWLRHGFVLHAHVLKFLEPPYDRFVQASLLNFYSKCGELADL
;
A
#
# COMPACT_ATOMS: atom_id res chain seq x y z
N MET A 1 -10.08 6.57 -13.98
CA MET A 1 -9.28 7.19 -15.06
C MET A 1 -8.13 7.97 -14.42
N LYS A 2 -6.87 7.54 -14.63
CA LYS A 2 -5.68 8.28 -14.18
C LYS A 2 -5.37 9.34 -15.23
N VAL A 3 -5.68 10.61 -14.95
CA VAL A 3 -5.08 11.73 -15.69
C VAL A 3 -3.71 11.97 -15.04
N SER A 4 -2.71 11.22 -15.48
CA SER A 4 -1.31 11.50 -15.15
C SER A 4 -0.85 12.65 -16.03
N ASN A 5 -0.62 13.81 -15.41
CA ASN A 5 -0.06 14.98 -16.07
C ASN A 5 1.35 14.65 -16.60
N PRO A 6 1.60 14.72 -17.92
CA PRO A 6 2.86 14.27 -18.54
C PRO A 6 4.09 15.08 -18.12
N ILE A 7 3.87 16.28 -17.56
CA ILE A 7 4.93 17.19 -17.09
C ILE A 7 5.64 16.63 -15.84
N PHE A 8 4.91 15.95 -14.97
CA PHE A 8 5.47 15.41 -13.72
C PHE A 8 6.19 14.08 -13.93
N THR A 9 5.88 13.35 -14.99
CA THR A 9 6.28 11.95 -15.10
C THR A 9 7.73 11.78 -15.54
N LEU A 10 8.23 12.58 -16.48
CA LEU A 10 9.56 12.35 -17.07
C LEU A 10 10.73 12.71 -16.13
N PRO A 11 10.81 13.93 -15.57
CA PRO A 11 11.93 14.31 -14.70
C PRO A 11 11.94 13.53 -13.38
N LEU A 12 10.75 13.31 -12.80
CA LEU A 12 10.59 12.53 -11.59
C LEU A 12 10.98 11.06 -11.80
N LEU A 13 10.56 10.44 -12.91
CA LEU A 13 10.89 9.05 -13.19
C LEU A 13 12.39 8.86 -13.41
N GLN A 14 13.06 9.80 -14.09
CA GLN A 14 14.53 9.78 -14.22
C GLN A 14 15.24 9.87 -12.86
N LEU A 15 14.79 10.79 -12.00
CA LEU A 15 15.35 10.98 -10.66
C LEU A 15 15.15 9.73 -9.78
N LEU A 16 13.97 9.11 -9.84
CA LEU A 16 13.66 7.91 -9.06
C LEU A 16 14.38 6.66 -9.60
N GLN A 17 14.59 6.53 -10.91
CA GLN A 17 15.36 5.42 -11.51
C GLN A 17 16.82 5.38 -11.04
N GLN A 18 17.37 6.52 -10.64
CA GLN A 18 18.75 6.62 -10.16
C GLN A 18 18.89 6.35 -8.65
N CYS A 19 17.77 6.27 -7.92
CA CYS A 19 17.77 6.01 -6.48
C CYS A 19 18.10 4.54 -6.20
N LYS A 20 19.36 4.28 -5.82
CA LYS A 20 19.86 2.94 -5.45
C LYS A 20 20.33 2.86 -3.99
N THR A 21 20.41 4.00 -3.32
CA THR A 21 20.93 4.11 -1.95
C THR A 21 20.03 5.01 -1.13
N ILE A 22 20.15 4.94 0.20
CA ILE A 22 19.43 5.84 1.09
C ILE A 22 19.82 7.32 0.86
N ASP A 23 21.07 7.60 0.48
CA ASP A 23 21.53 8.98 0.24
C ASP A 23 20.91 9.57 -1.02
N THR A 24 20.87 8.80 -2.11
CA THR A 24 20.20 9.21 -3.35
C THR A 24 18.68 9.36 -3.14
N LEU A 25 18.08 8.51 -2.31
CA LEU A 25 16.68 8.66 -1.90
C LEU A 25 16.44 9.95 -1.09
N LYS A 26 17.33 10.30 -0.16
CA LYS A 26 17.22 11.55 0.62
C LYS A 26 17.36 12.78 -0.28
N GLN A 27 18.27 12.74 -1.25
CA GLN A 27 18.43 13.80 -2.26
C GLN A 27 17.15 13.95 -3.10
N ALA A 28 16.60 12.84 -3.59
CA ALA A 28 15.34 12.80 -4.30
C ALA A 28 14.18 13.39 -3.48
N HIS A 29 14.09 13.01 -2.20
CA HIS A 29 13.09 13.55 -1.28
C HIS A 29 13.25 15.06 -1.07
N ALA A 30 14.46 15.54 -0.82
CA ALA A 30 14.75 16.96 -0.69
C ALA A 30 14.38 17.74 -1.95
N GLN A 31 14.71 17.22 -3.14
CA GLN A 31 14.35 17.86 -4.41
C GLN A 31 12.83 17.88 -4.63
N MET A 32 12.11 16.82 -4.24
CA MET A 32 10.65 16.82 -4.32
C MET A 32 9.99 17.83 -3.38
N ILE A 33 10.61 18.12 -2.23
CA ILE A 33 10.17 19.18 -1.32
C ILE A 33 10.39 20.55 -1.98
N THR A 34 11.60 20.83 -2.48
CA THR A 34 11.93 22.16 -3.04
C THR A 34 11.18 22.48 -4.33
N THR A 35 10.83 21.46 -5.13
CA THR A 35 10.07 21.62 -6.36
C THR A 35 8.54 21.58 -6.16
N GLY A 36 8.07 21.31 -4.93
CA GLY A 36 6.64 21.18 -4.62
C GLY A 36 5.99 19.87 -5.10
N LEU A 37 6.75 18.95 -5.72
CA LEU A 37 6.25 17.65 -6.18
C LEU A 37 5.70 16.80 -5.05
N ILE A 38 6.21 16.98 -3.82
CA ILE A 38 5.74 16.29 -2.62
C ILE A 38 4.28 16.60 -2.28
N LEU A 39 3.66 17.64 -2.88
CA LEU A 39 2.26 17.96 -2.65
C LEU A 39 1.30 17.03 -3.43
N HIS A 40 1.82 16.27 -4.38
CA HIS A 40 1.01 15.36 -5.20
C HIS A 40 1.12 13.92 -4.72
N THR A 41 -0.02 13.21 -4.74
CA THR A 41 -0.12 11.82 -4.29
C THR A 41 0.81 10.86 -5.03
N TYR A 42 0.96 11.00 -6.35
CA TYR A 42 1.76 10.07 -7.13
C TYR A 42 3.27 10.16 -6.84
N PRO A 43 3.91 11.34 -6.83
CA PRO A 43 5.30 11.46 -6.42
C PRO A 43 5.56 10.90 -5.01
N ILE A 44 4.71 11.25 -4.03
CA ILE A 44 4.82 10.72 -2.65
C ILE A 44 4.77 9.19 -2.67
N SER A 45 3.86 8.57 -3.42
CA SER A 45 3.75 7.11 -3.45
C SER A 45 5.03 6.45 -3.97
N GLN A 46 5.70 7.06 -4.95
CA GLN A 46 6.94 6.50 -5.48
C GLN A 46 8.07 6.58 -4.45
N ILE A 47 8.21 7.71 -3.76
CA ILE A 47 9.19 7.83 -2.68
C ILE A 47 8.88 6.87 -1.53
N LEU A 48 7.61 6.71 -1.15
CA LEU A 48 7.22 5.73 -0.12
C LEU A 48 7.61 4.30 -0.52
N LEU A 49 7.32 3.93 -1.78
CA LEU A 49 7.68 2.62 -2.30
C LEU A 49 9.20 2.39 -2.27
N LEU A 50 10.00 3.34 -2.78
CA LEU A 50 11.46 3.23 -2.75
C LEU A 50 12.02 3.27 -1.33
N SER A 51 11.45 4.08 -0.44
CA SER A 51 11.88 4.12 0.96
C SER A 51 11.64 2.80 1.67
N SER A 52 10.55 2.10 1.35
CA SER A 52 10.26 0.79 1.94
C SER A 52 11.26 -0.31 1.54
N THR A 53 12.05 -0.09 0.47
CA THR A 53 13.08 -1.04 0.01
C THR A 53 14.50 -0.58 0.32
N LEU A 54 14.78 0.72 0.24
CA LEU A 54 16.15 1.29 0.35
C LEU A 54 16.48 1.89 1.71
N ALA A 55 15.47 2.16 2.56
CA ALA A 55 15.66 2.85 3.83
C ALA A 55 15.13 2.03 5.01
N PRO A 56 15.62 2.30 6.24
CA PRO A 56 15.01 1.77 7.43
C PRO A 56 13.52 2.09 7.49
N LEU A 57 12.73 1.14 7.97
CA LEU A 57 11.27 1.29 8.11
C LEU A 57 10.87 2.55 8.89
N SER A 58 11.66 2.95 9.90
CA SER A 58 11.43 4.19 10.67
C SER A 58 11.43 5.44 9.78
N TYR A 59 12.31 5.51 8.79
CA TYR A 59 12.36 6.61 7.82
C TYR A 59 11.09 6.62 6.95
N THR A 60 10.71 5.48 6.40
CA THR A 60 9.50 5.30 5.58
C THR A 60 8.23 5.72 6.32
N LEU A 61 8.08 5.29 7.57
CA LEU A 61 6.93 5.66 8.40
C LEU A 61 6.94 7.14 8.76
N THR A 62 8.09 7.71 9.11
CA THR A 62 8.22 9.14 9.39
C THR A 62 7.78 9.97 8.18
N LEU A 63 8.23 9.60 6.98
CA LEU A 63 7.84 10.26 5.74
C LEU A 63 6.33 10.20 5.54
N PHE A 64 5.73 9.02 5.73
CA PHE A 64 4.28 8.86 5.61
C PHE A 64 3.50 9.70 6.64
N HIS A 65 3.98 9.78 7.88
CA HIS A 65 3.35 10.58 8.93
C HIS A 65 3.38 12.09 8.65
N GLN A 66 4.33 12.56 7.85
CA GLN A 66 4.43 13.96 7.43
C GLN A 66 3.46 14.30 6.27
N VAL A 67 2.84 13.32 5.63
CA VAL A 67 1.91 13.57 4.52
C VAL A 67 0.58 14.11 5.08
N PRO A 68 0.17 15.34 4.74
CA PRO A 68 -1.14 15.85 5.14
C PRO A 68 -2.24 15.11 4.38
N ASN A 69 -3.28 14.67 5.09
CA ASN A 69 -4.46 14.01 4.51
C ASN A 69 -4.12 12.85 3.55
N PRO A 70 -3.42 11.79 4.02
CA PRO A 70 -3.00 10.69 3.16
C PRO A 70 -4.20 9.97 2.55
N THR A 71 -4.16 9.73 1.23
CA THR A 71 -5.22 9.04 0.51
C THR A 71 -5.15 7.52 0.71
N THR A 72 -6.26 6.80 0.47
CA THR A 72 -6.27 5.33 0.45
C THR A 72 -5.19 4.75 -0.46
N PHE A 73 -4.84 5.44 -1.56
CA PHE A 73 -3.78 5.03 -2.46
C PHE A 73 -2.39 5.00 -1.80
N LEU A 74 -2.05 5.99 -0.97
CA LEU A 74 -0.78 6.01 -0.23
C LEU A 74 -0.75 4.92 0.86
N PHE A 75 -1.86 4.73 1.57
CA PHE A 75 -1.98 3.59 2.49
C PHE A 75 -1.77 2.27 1.77
N ASN A 76 -2.44 2.03 0.63
CA ASN A 76 -2.30 0.81 -0.14
C ASN A 76 -0.87 0.62 -0.66
N THR A 77 -0.17 1.71 -1.00
CA THR A 77 1.23 1.66 -1.41
C THR A 77 2.08 1.04 -0.28
N LEU A 78 1.96 1.54 0.96
CA LEU A 78 2.68 0.98 2.10
C LEU A 78 2.18 -0.40 2.54
N ILE A 79 0.86 -0.62 2.55
CA ILE A 79 0.29 -1.93 2.88
C ILE A 79 0.87 -2.99 1.93
N SER A 80 0.94 -2.69 0.62
CA SER A 80 1.46 -3.63 -0.37
C SER A 80 2.95 -3.90 -0.24
N SER A 81 3.76 -2.92 0.17
CA SER A 81 5.21 -3.11 0.36
C SER A 81 5.55 -3.74 1.70
N LEU A 82 4.72 -3.55 2.72
CA LEU A 82 4.97 -4.04 4.09
C LEU A 82 4.30 -5.38 4.38
N SER A 83 3.34 -5.85 3.58
CA SER A 83 2.52 -7.01 3.95
C SER A 83 3.30 -8.31 4.14
N THR A 84 4.45 -8.48 3.48
CA THR A 84 5.27 -9.70 3.56
C THR A 84 6.26 -9.71 4.72
N HIS A 85 6.85 -8.56 5.07
CA HIS A 85 7.94 -8.48 6.06
C HIS A 85 7.53 -7.78 7.35
N HIS A 86 6.50 -6.93 7.30
CA HIS A 86 6.03 -6.11 8.41
C HIS A 86 4.50 -6.16 8.51
N THR A 87 3.96 -7.39 8.49
CA THR A 87 2.51 -7.65 8.44
C THR A 87 1.72 -6.90 9.51
N HIS A 88 2.21 -6.87 10.76
CA HIS A 88 1.55 -6.15 11.86
C HIS A 88 1.39 -4.64 11.55
N ILE A 89 2.36 -4.03 10.87
CA ILE A 89 2.30 -2.62 10.46
C ILE A 89 1.33 -2.45 9.29
N ALA A 90 1.32 -3.37 8.34
CA ALA A 90 0.34 -3.36 7.25
C ALA A 90 -1.11 -3.41 7.80
N PHE A 91 -1.37 -4.23 8.82
CA PHE A 91 -2.67 -4.25 9.51
C PHE A 91 -2.95 -3.00 10.34
N SER A 92 -1.94 -2.40 10.97
CA SER A 92 -2.08 -1.12 11.66
C SER A 92 -2.48 0.01 10.67
N LEU A 93 -1.84 0.05 9.50
CA LEU A 93 -2.20 0.98 8.41
C LEU A 93 -3.63 0.72 7.89
N TYR A 94 -4.02 -0.54 7.74
CA TYR A 94 -5.40 -0.90 7.39
C TYR A 94 -6.42 -0.42 8.43
N THR A 95 -6.11 -0.59 9.71
CA THR A 95 -6.95 -0.11 10.82
C THR A 95 -7.10 1.41 10.79
N ARG A 96 -6.04 2.14 10.41
CA ARG A 96 -6.10 3.59 10.19
C ARG A 96 -7.01 3.97 9.02
N ILE A 97 -7.09 3.17 7.95
CA ILE A 97 -8.09 3.38 6.89
C ILE A 97 -9.50 3.22 7.47
N LEU A 98 -9.76 2.14 8.22
CA LEU A 98 -11.09 1.82 8.77
C LEU A 98 -11.61 2.85 9.77
N THR A 99 -10.71 3.49 10.52
CA THR A 99 -11.04 4.48 11.55
C THR A 99 -11.06 5.92 11.03
N HIS A 100 -10.62 6.16 9.79
CA HIS A 100 -10.63 7.49 9.20
C HIS A 100 -12.05 7.85 8.71
N PRO A 101 -12.53 9.09 8.93
CA PRO A 101 -13.91 9.49 8.62
C PRO A 101 -14.28 9.37 7.14
N THR A 102 -13.33 9.58 6.23
CA THR A 102 -13.57 9.67 4.78
C THR A 102 -12.89 8.60 3.95
N LEU A 103 -12.00 7.79 4.53
CA LEU A 103 -11.29 6.76 3.77
C LEU A 103 -12.06 5.44 3.83
N LYS A 104 -11.94 4.65 2.77
CA LYS A 104 -12.46 3.29 2.70
C LYS A 104 -11.40 2.38 2.08
N PRO A 105 -11.29 1.12 2.54
CA PRO A 105 -10.49 0.13 1.84
C PRO A 105 -11.14 -0.18 0.48
N ASN A 106 -10.33 -0.59 -0.49
CA ASN A 106 -10.80 -0.87 -1.84
C ASN A 106 -10.20 -2.17 -2.40
N ASN A 107 -10.47 -2.45 -3.66
CA ASN A 107 -9.98 -3.65 -4.36
C ASN A 107 -8.44 -3.77 -4.44
N TYR A 108 -7.69 -2.72 -4.13
CA TYR A 108 -6.22 -2.78 -4.01
C TYR A 108 -5.73 -3.06 -2.58
N THR A 109 -6.57 -2.82 -1.57
CA THR A 109 -6.21 -3.02 -0.16
C THR A 109 -6.17 -4.52 0.19
N TYR A 110 -7.23 -5.24 -0.18
CA TYR A 110 -7.42 -6.63 0.25
C TYR A 110 -6.42 -7.63 -0.34
N PRO A 111 -6.06 -7.60 -1.64
CA PRO A 111 -5.11 -8.56 -2.18
C PRO A 111 -3.75 -8.53 -1.47
N SER A 112 -3.28 -7.34 -1.08
CA SER A 112 -2.03 -7.18 -0.34
C SER A 112 -2.10 -7.76 1.07
N LEU A 113 -3.24 -7.61 1.76
CA LEU A 113 -3.44 -8.14 3.11
C LEU A 113 -3.68 -9.66 3.11
N PHE A 114 -4.46 -10.19 2.17
CA PHE A 114 -4.64 -11.65 2.03
C PHE A 114 -3.33 -12.39 1.79
N ARG A 115 -2.41 -11.78 1.03
CA ARG A 115 -1.06 -12.33 0.84
C ARG A 115 -0.35 -12.58 2.17
N ALA A 116 -0.56 -11.71 3.17
CA ALA A 116 0.04 -11.82 4.48
C ALA A 116 -0.64 -12.85 5.39
N CYS A 117 -1.91 -13.18 5.13
CA CYS A 117 -2.70 -14.12 5.92
C CYS A 117 -2.53 -15.59 5.50
N GLY A 118 -1.74 -15.89 4.47
CA GLY A 118 -1.59 -17.26 3.95
C GLY A 118 -0.88 -18.24 4.89
N SER A 119 -0.44 -17.82 6.08
CA SER A 119 0.20 -18.66 7.09
C SER A 119 0.04 -18.09 8.50
N HIS A 120 0.40 -18.89 9.52
CA HIS A 120 0.43 -18.45 10.91
C HIS A 120 1.44 -17.30 11.11
N PRO A 121 1.17 -16.33 12.02
CA PRO A 121 0.03 -16.22 12.93
C PRO A 121 -1.19 -15.47 12.36
N TRP A 122 -1.14 -15.05 11.09
CA TRP A 122 -2.13 -14.13 10.52
C TRP A 122 -3.34 -14.81 9.89
N LEU A 123 -3.36 -16.15 9.83
CA LEU A 123 -4.45 -16.95 9.24
C LEU A 123 -5.85 -16.47 9.64
N ARG A 124 -6.09 -16.29 10.94
CA ARG A 124 -7.39 -15.83 11.47
C ARG A 124 -7.82 -14.46 10.92
N HIS A 125 -6.86 -13.59 10.63
CA HIS A 125 -7.14 -12.27 10.07
C HIS A 125 -7.64 -12.36 8.63
N GLY A 126 -7.30 -13.41 7.89
CA GLY A 126 -7.81 -13.59 6.53
C GLY A 126 -9.32 -13.82 6.48
N PHE A 127 -9.89 -14.58 7.42
CA PHE A 127 -11.36 -14.74 7.51
C PHE A 127 -12.05 -13.41 7.83
N VAL A 128 -11.47 -12.61 8.74
CA VAL A 128 -11.97 -11.24 9.03
C VAL A 128 -11.88 -10.35 7.80
N LEU A 129 -10.80 -10.43 7.03
CA LEU A 129 -10.65 -9.69 5.77
C LEU A 129 -11.69 -10.12 4.73
N HIS A 130 -12.04 -11.41 4.64
CA HIS A 130 -13.11 -11.84 3.75
C HIS A 130 -14.45 -11.24 4.15
N ALA A 131 -14.83 -11.28 5.43
CA ALA A 131 -16.03 -10.60 5.91
C ALA A 131 -16.02 -9.09 5.59
N HIS A 132 -14.85 -8.45 5.67
CA HIS A 132 -14.70 -7.05 5.30
C HIS A 132 -14.79 -6.80 3.78
N VAL A 133 -14.31 -7.72 2.93
CA VAL A 133 -14.56 -7.68 1.48
C VAL A 133 -16.06 -7.64 1.20
N LEU A 134 -16.82 -8.56 1.80
CA LEU A 134 -18.28 -8.62 1.64
C LEU A 134 -18.98 -7.35 2.14
N LYS A 135 -18.46 -6.74 3.22
CA LYS A 135 -19.02 -5.53 3.83
C LYS A 135 -18.73 -4.25 3.06
N PHE A 136 -17.52 -4.12 2.52
CA PHE A 136 -17.02 -2.83 2.00
C PHE A 136 -16.90 -2.78 0.48
N LEU A 137 -16.85 -3.92 -0.21
CA LEU A 137 -16.80 -3.96 -1.67
C LEU A 137 -18.15 -4.41 -2.23
N GLU A 138 -18.51 -3.85 -3.37
CA GLU A 138 -19.70 -4.24 -4.11
C GLU A 138 -19.34 -5.33 -5.15
N PRO A 139 -20.17 -6.37 -5.30
CA PRO A 139 -20.02 -7.31 -6.41
C PRO A 139 -20.39 -6.65 -7.76
N PRO A 140 -19.80 -7.10 -8.88
CA PRO A 140 -18.83 -8.19 -8.98
C PRO A 140 -17.44 -7.78 -8.49
N TYR A 141 -16.80 -8.64 -7.68
CA TYR A 141 -15.45 -8.38 -7.19
C TYR A 141 -14.43 -8.37 -8.32
N ASP A 142 -13.48 -7.44 -8.25
CA ASP A 142 -12.36 -7.40 -9.19
C ASP A 142 -11.53 -8.70 -9.14
N ARG A 143 -10.94 -9.08 -10.29
CA ARG A 143 -10.20 -10.34 -10.46
C ARG A 143 -9.05 -10.50 -9.47
N PHE A 144 -8.40 -9.40 -9.06
CA PHE A 144 -7.32 -9.47 -8.09
C PHE A 144 -7.84 -9.83 -6.69
N VAL A 145 -9.02 -9.35 -6.31
CA VAL A 145 -9.67 -9.72 -5.05
C VAL A 145 -10.05 -11.20 -5.07
N GLN A 146 -10.73 -11.65 -6.13
CA GLN A 146 -11.13 -13.05 -6.30
C GLN A 146 -9.92 -14.00 -6.25
N ALA A 147 -8.86 -13.70 -7.01
CA ALA A 147 -7.64 -14.51 -7.01
C ALA A 147 -6.95 -14.54 -5.63
N SER A 148 -6.97 -13.41 -4.90
CA SER A 148 -6.37 -13.34 -3.56
C SER A 148 -7.15 -14.14 -2.52
N LEU A 149 -8.49 -14.16 -2.60
CA LEU A 149 -9.35 -15.01 -1.77
C LEU A 149 -9.10 -16.49 -2.04
N LEU A 150 -9.10 -16.88 -3.32
CA LEU A 150 -8.81 -18.26 -3.72
C LEU A 150 -7.45 -18.74 -3.19
N ASN A 151 -6.40 -17.92 -3.34
CA ASN A 151 -5.08 -18.24 -2.82
C ASN A 151 -5.01 -18.25 -1.29
N PHE A 152 -5.82 -17.46 -0.59
CA PHE A 152 -5.89 -17.51 0.87
C PHE A 152 -6.52 -18.82 1.33
N TYR A 153 -7.71 -19.15 0.83
CA TYR A 153 -8.44 -20.36 1.23
C TYR A 153 -7.73 -21.66 0.82
N SER A 154 -7.05 -21.68 -0.34
CA SER A 154 -6.24 -22.84 -0.74
C SER A 154 -5.11 -23.15 0.26
N LYS A 155 -4.55 -22.12 0.91
CA LYS A 155 -3.51 -22.27 1.94
C LYS A 155 -4.07 -22.59 3.32
N CYS A 156 -5.33 -22.23 3.59
CA CYS A 156 -6.02 -22.58 4.84
C CYS A 156 -6.50 -24.04 4.85
N GLY A 157 -6.58 -24.68 3.68
CA GLY A 157 -7.21 -26.00 3.53
C GLY A 157 -8.75 -25.95 3.51
N GLU A 158 -9.33 -24.76 3.49
CA GLU A 158 -10.78 -24.52 3.57
C GLU A 158 -11.31 -23.97 2.25
N LEU A 159 -11.24 -24.77 1.17
CA LEU A 159 -11.78 -24.36 -0.14
C LEU A 159 -13.32 -24.41 -0.21
N ALA A 160 -13.99 -24.92 0.82
CA ALA A 160 -15.44 -25.09 0.86
C ALA A 160 -16.22 -23.78 1.10
N ASP A 161 -15.55 -22.70 1.52
CA ASP A 161 -16.16 -21.42 1.92
C ASP A 161 -16.07 -20.32 0.85
N LEU A 162 -15.82 -20.70 -0.42
CA LEU A 162 -15.62 -19.81 -1.56
C LEU A 162 -16.87 -19.58 -2.40
#